data_AF-A0A9E3I5F9-F1
#
_entry.id   AF-A0A9E3I5F9-F1
#
_cell.length_a   1.000
_cell.length_b   1.000
_cell.length_c   1.000
_cell.angle_alpha   90.00
_cell.angle_beta   90.00
_cell.angle_gamma   90.00
#
_symmetry.space_group_name_H-M   'P 1'
#
loop_
_entity.id
_entity.type
_entity.pdbx_description
1 polymer ?
#
loop_
_entity_poly.entity_id
_entity_poly.type
_entity_poly.pdbx_seq_one_letter_code
_entity_poly.pdbx_strand_id
1 'polypeptide(L)'
;MDNRSNEYISEALKIADDLIDFANDQAGLEDEGGCSILFAVCRDCAYRIRRHAKHEGRKVKLAWVQANVLLVIFAVALLSIVSASPVSATTIILSTNTGQTLGGLTFGKDALAEYNPTTDLATLFLDGSLLTGTGTNIDSVHILDSGNIILSTAGAATLGGLSFGKNDLIEYNPTTDTSTLYFDGTSFSGNADIDAAYINGSANIILSTTGNATLGGLTFTGVDLVEYNPATDTATLFLDGILLTGNGTNIDATHILESGNIILSTAGAATLGGLSFGGGDLAEYNPTTDTATLYFDESNFAGNANVGAVSITSMPEPATVALLGLGCVVLIGGRKCK
;
A
#
# COMPACT_ATOMS: atom_id res chain seq x y z
N MET A 1 -33.42 -12.23 26.96
CA MET A 1 -34.85 -12.62 26.90
C MET A 1 -35.36 -12.53 28.31
N ASP A 2 -36.45 -11.79 28.54
CA ASP A 2 -37.04 -11.78 29.87
C ASP A 2 -37.69 -13.16 30.09
N ASN A 3 -37.16 -13.96 31.02
CA ASN A 3 -37.61 -15.34 31.29
C ASN A 3 -39.14 -15.45 31.40
N ARG A 4 -39.77 -14.34 31.80
CA ARG A 4 -41.21 -14.17 31.94
C ARG A 4 -42.02 -14.48 30.67
N SER A 5 -41.53 -14.13 29.47
CA SER A 5 -42.33 -14.36 28.24
C SER A 5 -42.49 -15.84 27.87
N ASN A 6 -41.48 -16.66 28.16
CA ASN A 6 -41.57 -18.11 27.92
C ASN A 6 -42.44 -18.79 28.98
N GLU A 7 -42.43 -18.28 30.21
CA GLU A 7 -43.27 -18.73 31.31
C GLU A 7 -44.76 -18.52 31.00
N TYR A 8 -45.15 -17.33 30.53
CA TYR A 8 -46.54 -17.05 30.16
C TYR A 8 -47.07 -17.91 29.00
N ILE A 9 -46.23 -18.20 28.00
CA ILE A 9 -46.63 -19.07 26.88
C ILE A 9 -46.82 -20.51 27.36
N SER A 10 -45.96 -20.99 28.25
CA SER A 10 -46.07 -22.33 28.85
C SER A 10 -47.33 -22.46 29.71
N GLU A 11 -47.62 -21.45 30.52
CA GLU A 11 -48.79 -21.42 31.40
C GLU A 11 -50.10 -21.35 30.60
N ALA A 12 -50.15 -20.53 29.54
CA ALA A 12 -51.30 -20.44 28.66
C ALA A 12 -51.59 -21.76 27.91
N LEU A 13 -50.56 -22.52 27.54
CA LEU A 13 -50.72 -23.84 26.93
C LEU A 13 -51.26 -24.87 27.94
N LYS A 14 -50.78 -24.82 29.18
CA LYS A 14 -51.26 -25.68 30.26
C LYS A 14 -52.74 -25.45 30.55
N ILE A 15 -53.16 -24.19 30.69
CA ILE A 15 -54.57 -23.81 30.89
C ILE A 15 -55.45 -24.31 29.73
N ALA A 16 -54.95 -24.22 28.49
CA ALA A 16 -55.71 -24.70 27.34
C ALA A 16 -55.88 -26.22 27.33
N ASP A 17 -54.87 -26.97 27.75
CA ASP A 17 -54.95 -28.43 27.84
C ASP A 17 -55.88 -28.85 29.01
N ASP A 18 -55.78 -28.20 30.18
CA ASP A 18 -56.67 -28.44 31.33
C ASP A 18 -58.16 -28.18 30.97
N LEU A 19 -58.45 -27.14 30.18
CA LEU A 19 -59.81 -26.83 29.70
C LEU A 19 -60.34 -27.86 28.68
N ILE A 20 -59.45 -28.46 27.88
CA ILE A 20 -59.82 -29.51 26.92
C ILE A 20 -60.13 -30.80 27.69
N ASP A 21 -59.31 -31.15 28.67
CA ASP A 21 -59.51 -32.34 29.50
C ASP A 21 -60.81 -32.22 30.30
N PHE A 22 -61.06 -31.06 30.92
CA PHE A 22 -62.33 -30.76 31.58
C PHE A 22 -63.53 -30.88 30.63
N ALA A 23 -63.38 -30.45 29.38
CA ALA A 23 -64.45 -30.54 28.40
C ALA A 23 -64.68 -31.97 27.86
N ASN A 24 -63.67 -32.84 27.96
CA ASN A 24 -63.73 -34.22 27.49
C ASN A 24 -64.16 -35.22 28.57
N ASP A 25 -64.03 -34.89 29.85
CA ASP A 25 -64.51 -35.70 30.99
C ASP A 25 -66.05 -35.79 31.10
N GLN A 26 -66.78 -35.33 30.08
CA GLN A 26 -68.24 -35.39 29.93
C GLN A 26 -68.85 -36.80 29.93
N ALA A 27 -68.05 -37.87 29.91
CA ALA A 27 -68.54 -39.26 29.87
C ALA A 27 -69.40 -39.68 31.10
N GLY A 28 -69.46 -38.85 32.16
CA GLY A 28 -70.23 -39.15 33.38
C GLY A 28 -71.54 -38.39 33.58
N LEU A 29 -71.93 -37.46 32.69
CA LEU A 29 -73.02 -36.50 32.94
C LEU A 29 -74.13 -36.53 31.86
N GLU A 30 -74.40 -37.69 31.25
CA GLU A 30 -75.28 -37.82 30.08
C GLU A 30 -76.79 -37.57 30.33
N ASP A 31 -77.26 -37.30 31.55
CA ASP A 31 -78.72 -37.22 31.85
C ASP A 31 -79.28 -35.81 32.19
N GLU A 32 -78.47 -34.74 32.12
CA GLU A 32 -78.98 -33.37 32.26
C GLU A 32 -78.68 -32.53 31.01
N GLY A 33 -79.70 -32.37 30.16
CA GLY A 33 -79.64 -31.71 28.84
C GLY A 33 -79.28 -30.21 28.80
N GLY A 34 -78.70 -29.66 29.87
CA GLY A 34 -78.28 -28.24 29.98
C GLY A 34 -76.79 -27.96 29.72
N CYS A 35 -75.90 -28.95 29.78
CA CYS A 35 -74.45 -28.67 29.85
C CYS A 35 -73.70 -28.71 28.50
N SER A 36 -74.29 -29.20 27.41
CA SER A 36 -73.60 -29.40 26.12
C SER A 36 -73.10 -28.10 25.48
N ILE A 37 -73.81 -26.99 25.67
CA ILE A 37 -73.41 -25.66 25.16
C ILE A 37 -72.19 -25.14 25.93
N LEU A 38 -72.14 -25.33 27.23
CA LEU A 38 -71.02 -24.88 28.07
C LEU A 38 -69.72 -25.58 27.68
N PHE A 39 -69.75 -26.90 27.50
CA PHE A 39 -68.57 -27.67 27.09
C PHE A 39 -68.12 -27.35 25.65
N ALA A 40 -69.06 -27.05 24.74
CA ALA A 40 -68.72 -26.57 23.40
C ALA A 40 -67.99 -25.21 23.45
N VAL A 41 -68.41 -24.29 24.31
CA VAL A 41 -67.77 -22.99 24.52
C VAL A 41 -66.38 -23.16 25.15
N CYS A 42 -66.24 -23.99 26.19
CA CYS A 42 -64.94 -24.26 26.82
C CYS A 42 -63.91 -24.80 25.80
N ARG A 43 -64.35 -25.71 24.94
CA ARG A 43 -63.51 -26.29 23.88
C ARG A 43 -63.11 -25.23 22.82
N ASP A 44 -64.02 -24.38 22.36
CA ASP A 44 -63.69 -23.30 21.43
C ASP A 44 -62.69 -22.29 22.05
N CYS A 45 -62.91 -21.91 23.31
CA CYS A 45 -62.00 -21.04 24.05
C CYS A 45 -60.59 -21.65 24.17
N ALA A 46 -60.49 -22.92 24.54
CA ALA A 46 -59.21 -23.61 24.64
C ALA A 46 -58.47 -23.68 23.29
N TYR A 47 -59.20 -23.98 22.19
CA TYR A 47 -58.62 -23.97 20.84
C TYR A 47 -58.09 -22.60 20.43
N ARG A 48 -58.82 -21.51 20.76
CA ARG A 48 -58.38 -20.14 20.46
C ARG A 48 -57.14 -19.75 21.25
N ILE A 49 -57.10 -20.05 22.54
CA ILE A 49 -55.94 -19.78 23.42
C ILE A 49 -54.72 -20.54 22.90
N ARG A 50 -54.86 -21.84 22.62
CA ARG A 50 -53.78 -22.69 22.11
C ARG A 50 -53.25 -22.22 20.75
N ARG A 51 -54.14 -21.81 19.84
CA ARG A 51 -53.76 -21.27 18.52
C ARG A 51 -53.01 -19.94 18.65
N HIS A 52 -53.45 -19.06 19.55
CA HIS A 52 -52.80 -17.77 19.78
C HIS A 52 -51.41 -17.95 20.42
N ALA A 53 -51.28 -18.79 21.45
CA ALA A 53 -50.01 -19.10 22.11
C ALA A 53 -48.97 -19.70 21.13
N LYS A 54 -49.39 -20.63 20.26
CA LYS A 54 -48.52 -21.20 19.22
C LYS A 54 -48.10 -20.16 18.16
N HIS A 55 -48.96 -19.22 17.81
CA HIS A 55 -48.66 -18.17 16.85
C HIS A 55 -47.63 -17.18 17.40
N GLU A 56 -47.80 -16.73 18.65
CA GLU A 56 -46.84 -15.84 19.31
C GLU A 56 -45.48 -16.55 19.57
N GLY A 57 -45.48 -17.83 19.95
CA GLY A 57 -44.25 -18.61 20.05
C GLY A 57 -43.48 -18.76 18.73
N ARG A 58 -44.18 -18.82 17.58
CA ARG A 58 -43.56 -18.86 16.24
C ARG A 58 -42.95 -17.50 15.85
N LYS A 59 -43.61 -16.38 16.17
CA LYS A 59 -43.04 -15.03 15.93
C LYS A 59 -41.73 -14.81 16.69
N VAL A 60 -41.68 -15.24 17.96
CA VAL A 60 -40.48 -15.11 18.81
C VAL A 60 -39.33 -15.98 18.29
N LYS A 61 -39.61 -17.21 17.83
CA LYS A 61 -38.58 -18.07 17.21
C LYS A 61 -38.07 -17.51 15.88
N LEU A 62 -38.93 -16.96 15.02
CA LEU A 62 -38.48 -16.32 13.77
C LEU A 62 -37.61 -15.09 14.05
N ALA A 63 -37.98 -14.24 15.00
CA ALA A 63 -37.20 -13.06 15.38
C ALA A 63 -35.83 -13.43 15.97
N TRP A 64 -35.76 -14.52 16.76
CA TRP A 64 -34.50 -15.01 17.33
C TRP A 64 -33.58 -15.64 16.28
N VAL A 65 -34.14 -16.42 15.34
CA VAL A 65 -33.38 -16.99 14.22
C VAL A 65 -32.86 -15.87 13.30
N GLN A 66 -33.68 -14.87 12.99
CA GLN A 66 -33.26 -13.72 12.19
C GLN A 66 -32.15 -12.90 12.87
N ALA A 67 -32.25 -12.66 14.18
CA ALA A 67 -31.21 -11.93 14.92
C ALA A 67 -29.87 -12.69 14.99
N ASN A 68 -29.91 -14.02 15.20
CA ASN A 68 -28.69 -14.83 15.24
C ASN A 68 -28.05 -15.04 13.87
N VAL A 69 -28.86 -15.19 12.81
CA VAL A 69 -28.35 -15.24 11.43
C VAL A 69 -27.69 -13.92 11.05
N LEU A 70 -28.29 -12.78 11.43
CA LEU A 70 -27.69 -11.47 11.19
C LEU A 70 -26.37 -11.30 11.96
N LEU A 71 -26.29 -11.78 13.21
CA LEU A 71 -25.08 -11.71 14.04
C LEU A 71 -23.94 -12.58 13.46
N VAL A 72 -24.26 -13.78 12.94
CA VAL A 72 -23.27 -14.66 12.30
C VAL A 72 -22.81 -14.07 10.97
N ILE A 73 -23.70 -13.50 10.15
CA ILE A 73 -23.31 -12.80 8.92
C ILE A 73 -22.42 -11.59 9.24
N PHE A 74 -22.72 -10.84 10.30
CA PHE A 74 -21.92 -9.69 10.73
C PHE A 74 -20.54 -10.13 11.28
N ALA A 75 -20.47 -11.22 12.04
CA ALA A 75 -19.21 -11.77 12.54
C ALA A 75 -18.33 -12.35 11.43
N VAL A 76 -18.92 -13.02 10.44
CA VAL A 76 -18.20 -13.52 9.26
C VAL A 76 -17.71 -12.36 8.40
N ALA A 77 -18.52 -11.32 8.20
CA ALA A 77 -18.13 -10.09 7.50
C ALA A 77 -16.97 -9.37 8.23
N LEU A 78 -17.02 -9.26 9.56
CA LEU A 78 -15.91 -8.71 10.35
C LEU A 78 -14.64 -9.55 10.23
N LEU A 79 -14.74 -10.88 10.26
CA LEU A 79 -13.58 -11.78 10.18
C LEU A 79 -12.92 -11.75 8.78
N SER A 80 -13.69 -11.53 7.72
CA SER A 80 -13.16 -11.33 6.36
C SER A 80 -12.50 -9.96 6.13
N ILE A 81 -12.74 -8.96 6.99
CA ILE A 81 -12.10 -7.63 6.90
C ILE A 81 -10.74 -7.63 7.60
N VAL A 82 -10.52 -8.50 8.60
CA VAL A 82 -9.27 -8.55 9.39
C VAL A 82 -8.13 -9.28 8.66
N SER A 83 -8.38 -9.89 7.49
CA SER A 83 -7.38 -10.69 6.76
C SER A 83 -6.95 -10.12 5.40
N ALA A 84 -7.45 -8.94 5.01
CA ALA A 84 -6.85 -8.18 3.92
C ALA A 84 -5.70 -7.35 4.50
N SER A 85 -4.50 -7.92 4.54
CA SER A 85 -3.30 -7.08 4.68
C SER A 85 -3.33 -6.04 3.56
N PRO A 86 -3.01 -4.76 3.84
CA PRO A 86 -2.79 -3.82 2.75
C PRO A 86 -1.72 -4.39 1.85
N VAL A 87 -2.06 -4.67 0.59
CA VAL A 87 -1.03 -4.80 -0.43
C VAL A 87 -0.53 -3.39 -0.62
N SER A 88 0.64 -3.06 -0.08
CA SER A 88 1.32 -1.84 -0.48
C SER A 88 1.58 -1.93 -1.97
N ALA A 89 1.07 -0.97 -2.72
CA ALA A 89 1.40 -0.87 -4.12
C ALA A 89 2.83 -0.33 -4.21
N THR A 90 3.72 -1.10 -4.82
CA THR A 90 5.07 -0.61 -5.15
C THR A 90 4.96 0.34 -6.34
N THR A 91 5.45 1.56 -6.18
CA THR A 91 5.57 2.54 -7.27
C THR A 91 7.03 2.78 -7.61
N ILE A 92 7.29 3.12 -8.86
CA ILE A 92 8.60 3.46 -9.40
C ILE A 92 8.59 4.96 -9.69
N ILE A 93 9.42 5.72 -8.99
CA ILE A 93 9.65 7.13 -9.27
C ILE A 93 10.90 7.23 -10.12
N LEU A 94 10.80 7.75 -11.33
CA LEU A 94 11.89 7.73 -12.29
C LEU A 94 11.99 9.00 -13.14
N SER A 95 13.18 9.20 -13.71
CA SER A 95 13.46 10.12 -14.81
C SER A 95 14.12 9.35 -15.96
N THR A 96 14.08 9.92 -17.17
CA THR A 96 14.73 9.38 -18.36
C THR A 96 15.61 10.43 -19.02
N ASN A 97 16.64 10.01 -19.74
CA ASN A 97 17.58 10.94 -20.40
C ASN A 97 16.96 11.82 -21.52
N THR A 98 15.74 11.48 -21.93
CA THR A 98 14.94 12.16 -22.95
C THR A 98 13.49 12.28 -22.46
N GLY A 99 12.68 13.13 -23.08
CA GLY A 99 11.25 13.17 -22.77
C GLY A 99 10.55 11.90 -23.24
N GLN A 100 9.66 11.36 -22.41
CA GLN A 100 9.02 10.05 -22.63
C GLN A 100 7.52 10.06 -22.32
N THR A 101 6.85 9.01 -22.76
CA THR A 101 5.47 8.68 -22.36
C THR A 101 5.46 7.32 -21.68
N LEU A 102 4.91 7.25 -20.47
CA LEU A 102 4.77 6.03 -19.66
C LEU A 102 3.42 6.05 -18.96
N GLY A 103 2.69 4.93 -18.93
CA GLY A 103 1.42 4.82 -18.18
C GLY A 103 0.41 5.94 -18.46
N GLY A 104 0.39 6.47 -19.70
CA GLY A 104 -0.46 7.58 -20.12
C GLY A 104 0.03 9.00 -19.79
N LEU A 105 1.13 9.15 -19.03
CA LEU A 105 1.78 10.43 -18.74
C LEU A 105 2.88 10.72 -19.76
N THR A 106 2.94 11.96 -20.27
CA THR A 106 4.12 12.47 -20.98
C THR A 106 4.90 13.41 -20.06
N PHE A 107 6.20 13.19 -19.93
CA PHE A 107 7.08 13.95 -19.03
C PHE A 107 8.42 14.25 -19.71
N GLY A 108 9.06 15.33 -19.26
CA GLY A 108 10.40 15.74 -19.72
C GLY A 108 11.51 15.02 -18.97
N LYS A 109 12.74 15.12 -19.49
CA LYS A 109 13.96 14.57 -18.87
C LYS A 109 14.33 15.23 -17.52
N ASP A 110 13.72 16.37 -17.26
CA ASP A 110 13.85 17.20 -16.06
C ASP A 110 12.70 16.97 -15.07
N ALA A 111 11.79 16.04 -15.36
CA ALA A 111 10.65 15.71 -14.51
C ALA A 111 10.81 14.32 -13.88
N LEU A 112 10.11 14.11 -12.77
CA LEU A 112 9.95 12.79 -12.17
C LEU A 112 8.54 12.27 -12.43
N ALA A 113 8.44 11.06 -12.98
CA ALA A 113 7.20 10.32 -13.11
C ALA A 113 7.08 9.32 -11.97
N GLU A 114 5.92 9.25 -11.31
CA GLU A 114 5.55 8.15 -10.43
C GLU A 114 4.71 7.15 -11.22
N TYR A 115 5.22 5.94 -11.41
CA TYR A 115 4.59 4.88 -12.19
C TYR A 115 4.17 3.72 -11.29
N ASN A 116 2.93 3.27 -11.46
CA ASN A 116 2.41 2.06 -10.84
C ASN A 116 2.36 0.92 -11.87
N PRO A 117 3.27 -0.06 -11.80
CA PRO A 117 3.32 -1.18 -12.74
C PRO A 117 2.13 -2.13 -12.63
N THR A 118 1.39 -2.10 -11.52
CA THR A 118 0.18 -2.95 -11.35
C THR A 118 -1.01 -2.38 -12.10
N THR A 119 -1.17 -1.06 -12.10
CA THR A 119 -2.30 -0.39 -12.76
C THR A 119 -1.95 0.13 -14.15
N ASP A 120 -0.67 0.11 -14.52
CA ASP A 120 -0.12 0.75 -15.73
C ASP A 120 -0.52 2.23 -15.84
N LEU A 121 -0.43 2.94 -14.71
CA LEU A 121 -0.74 4.37 -14.63
C LEU A 121 0.46 5.12 -14.11
N ALA A 122 0.76 6.25 -14.75
CA ALA A 122 1.76 7.19 -14.29
C ALA A 122 1.15 8.55 -13.94
N THR A 123 1.71 9.20 -12.94
CA THR A 123 1.39 10.59 -12.55
C THR A 123 2.67 11.40 -12.43
N LEU A 124 2.57 12.71 -12.65
CA LEU A 124 3.70 13.62 -12.50
C LEU A 124 4.02 13.76 -11.01
N PHE A 125 5.23 13.36 -10.60
CA PHE A 125 5.70 13.45 -9.22
C PHE A 125 6.42 14.79 -8.97
N LEU A 126 7.28 15.21 -9.90
CA LEU A 126 7.94 16.51 -9.89
C LEU A 126 7.89 17.12 -11.28
N ASP A 127 7.38 18.35 -11.37
CA ASP A 127 7.37 19.11 -12.63
C ASP A 127 8.76 19.71 -12.89
N GLY A 128 9.38 19.31 -13.99
CA GLY A 128 10.69 19.81 -14.41
C GLY A 128 10.74 21.31 -14.72
N SER A 129 9.60 21.95 -14.95
CA SER A 129 9.54 23.42 -15.11
C SER A 129 9.92 24.20 -13.85
N LEU A 130 9.99 23.53 -12.69
CA LEU A 130 10.51 24.10 -11.45
C LEU A 130 12.04 24.23 -11.47
N LEU A 131 12.74 23.44 -12.30
CA LEU A 131 14.17 23.53 -12.45
C LEU A 131 14.55 24.60 -13.49
N THR A 132 15.55 25.40 -13.15
CA THR A 132 16.15 26.36 -14.09
C THR A 132 17.66 26.13 -14.16
N GLY A 133 18.29 26.43 -15.30
CA GLY A 133 19.74 26.22 -15.48
C GLY A 133 20.08 25.68 -16.86
N THR A 134 21.31 25.18 -17.02
CA THR A 134 21.82 24.68 -18.31
C THR A 134 21.88 23.15 -18.41
N GLY A 135 21.63 22.43 -17.31
CA GLY A 135 21.66 20.97 -17.27
C GLY A 135 20.63 20.37 -16.33
N THR A 136 19.36 20.79 -16.44
CA THR A 136 18.25 20.37 -15.56
C THR A 136 17.83 18.90 -15.68
N ASN A 137 18.55 18.07 -16.43
CA ASN A 137 18.23 16.65 -16.54
C ASN A 137 18.39 15.99 -15.18
N ILE A 138 17.32 15.44 -14.59
CA ILE A 138 17.43 14.73 -13.32
C ILE A 138 18.02 13.36 -13.63
N ASP A 139 19.19 13.10 -13.07
CA ASP A 139 19.97 11.88 -13.25
C ASP A 139 20.36 11.24 -11.91
N SER A 140 19.75 11.66 -10.80
CA SER A 140 19.84 10.95 -9.54
C SER A 140 18.64 11.33 -8.68
N VAL A 141 17.99 10.35 -8.05
CA VAL A 141 16.83 10.60 -7.20
C VAL A 141 16.70 9.56 -6.08
N HIS A 142 16.35 10.03 -4.90
CA HIS A 142 15.89 9.18 -3.80
C HIS A 142 14.78 9.89 -3.02
N ILE A 143 13.67 9.19 -2.76
CA ILE A 143 12.56 9.73 -1.98
C ILE A 143 12.71 9.29 -0.53
N LEU A 144 12.80 10.27 0.37
CA LEU A 144 12.86 10.02 1.81
C LEU A 144 11.47 9.69 2.37
N ASP A 145 11.42 9.00 3.50
CA ASP A 145 10.16 8.70 4.23
C ASP A 145 9.36 9.95 4.60
N SER A 146 10.02 11.11 4.69
CA SER A 146 9.37 12.41 4.91
C SER A 146 8.59 12.94 3.71
N GLY A 147 8.79 12.34 2.52
CA GLY A 147 8.33 12.85 1.23
C GLY A 147 9.26 13.90 0.60
N ASN A 148 10.37 14.25 1.27
CA ASN A 148 11.40 15.09 0.66
C ASN A 148 12.15 14.31 -0.44
N ILE A 149 12.69 15.05 -1.41
CA ILE A 149 13.33 14.50 -2.60
C ILE A 149 14.82 14.81 -2.51
N ILE A 150 15.64 13.77 -2.46
CA ILE A 150 17.08 13.90 -2.69
C ILE A 150 17.30 13.76 -4.20
N LEU A 151 17.98 14.72 -4.82
CA LEU A 151 18.27 14.64 -6.26
C LEU A 151 19.58 15.31 -6.66
N SER A 152 20.08 14.94 -7.84
CA SER A 152 21.08 15.68 -8.61
C SER A 152 20.59 15.93 -10.04
N THR A 153 21.39 16.68 -10.79
CA THR A 153 21.14 16.92 -12.21
C THR A 153 22.44 16.90 -13.01
N ALA A 154 22.39 16.50 -14.29
CA ALA A 154 23.54 16.36 -15.20
C ALA A 154 24.37 17.64 -15.45
N GLY A 155 23.91 18.78 -14.94
CA GLY A 155 24.61 20.05 -14.99
C GLY A 155 24.19 20.96 -13.85
N ALA A 156 24.62 22.22 -13.92
CA ALA A 156 24.21 23.21 -12.93
C ALA A 156 22.72 23.55 -13.08
N ALA A 157 22.02 23.59 -11.95
CA ALA A 157 20.60 23.87 -11.87
C ALA A 157 20.25 24.68 -10.62
N THR A 158 19.01 25.19 -10.58
CA THR A 158 18.39 25.84 -9.43
C THR A 158 17.00 25.25 -9.22
N LEU A 159 16.70 24.85 -7.98
CA LEU A 159 15.40 24.35 -7.53
C LEU A 159 15.14 24.84 -6.12
N GLY A 160 13.91 25.24 -5.78
CA GLY A 160 13.54 25.63 -4.42
C GLY A 160 14.42 26.76 -3.83
N GLY A 161 14.89 27.67 -4.69
CA GLY A 161 15.76 28.80 -4.32
C GLY A 161 17.25 28.49 -4.12
N LEU A 162 17.70 27.23 -4.26
CA LEU A 162 19.11 26.84 -4.16
C LEU A 162 19.69 26.57 -5.55
N SER A 163 20.84 27.16 -5.85
CA SER A 163 21.66 26.77 -7.00
C SER A 163 22.68 25.72 -6.58
N PHE A 164 22.86 24.69 -7.40
CA PHE A 164 23.75 23.57 -7.13
C PHE A 164 24.42 23.08 -8.42
N GLY A 165 25.56 22.40 -8.26
CA GLY A 165 26.31 21.76 -9.33
C GLY A 165 25.91 20.30 -9.52
N LYS A 166 26.39 19.71 -10.62
CA LYS A 166 26.14 18.32 -11.00
C LYS A 166 26.78 17.28 -10.05
N ASN A 167 27.71 17.73 -9.23
CA ASN A 167 28.38 16.94 -8.20
C ASN A 167 27.67 17.00 -6.85
N ASP A 168 26.64 17.84 -6.71
CA ASP A 168 25.93 18.04 -5.45
C ASP A 168 24.69 17.13 -5.37
N LEU A 169 24.30 16.78 -4.13
CA LEU A 169 22.94 16.32 -3.85
C LEU A 169 22.21 17.41 -3.07
N ILE A 170 20.99 17.72 -3.49
CA ILE A 170 20.10 18.60 -2.75
C ILE A 170 18.96 17.81 -2.13
N GLU A 171 18.46 18.29 -1.00
CA GLU A 171 17.20 17.87 -0.41
C GLU A 171 16.15 18.95 -0.73
N TYR A 172 15.17 18.59 -1.54
CA TYR A 172 14.04 19.44 -1.90
C TYR A 172 12.80 19.05 -1.11
N ASN A 173 12.17 20.04 -0.48
CA ASN A 173 10.87 19.88 0.16
C ASN A 173 9.76 20.44 -0.78
N PRO A 174 8.94 19.56 -1.39
CA PRO A 174 7.88 20.00 -2.31
C PRO A 174 6.72 20.72 -1.61
N THR A 175 6.57 20.58 -0.28
CA THR A 175 5.51 21.25 0.48
C THR A 175 5.83 22.73 0.72
N THR A 176 7.11 23.04 0.98
CA THR A 176 7.56 24.40 1.25
C THR A 176 8.21 25.08 0.04
N ASP A 177 8.44 24.32 -1.04
CA ASP A 177 9.17 24.75 -2.23
C ASP A 177 10.56 25.32 -1.89
N THR A 178 11.30 24.59 -1.05
CA THR A 178 12.63 24.98 -0.59
C THR A 178 13.61 23.85 -0.71
N SER A 179 14.84 24.16 -1.14
CA SER A 179 15.95 23.22 -1.22
C SER A 179 17.04 23.55 -0.22
N THR A 180 17.70 22.51 0.29
CA THR A 180 18.94 22.60 1.06
C THR A 180 20.01 21.72 0.45
N LEU A 181 21.28 22.10 0.60
CA LEU A 181 22.38 21.25 0.17
C LEU A 181 22.47 20.05 1.12
N TYR A 182 22.31 18.85 0.58
CA TYR A 182 22.40 17.60 1.34
C TYR A 182 23.84 17.08 1.36
N PHE A 183 24.49 17.11 0.20
CA PHE A 183 25.89 16.76 0.02
C PHE A 183 26.57 17.75 -0.92
N ASP A 184 27.69 18.30 -0.45
CA ASP A 184 28.55 19.20 -1.22
C ASP A 184 29.56 18.38 -2.02
N GLY A 185 29.41 18.38 -3.34
CA GLY A 185 30.26 17.64 -4.25
C GLY A 185 31.69 18.15 -4.33
N THR A 186 32.04 19.27 -3.69
CA THR A 186 33.43 19.72 -3.61
C THR A 186 34.31 18.80 -2.76
N SER A 187 33.69 17.88 -2.00
CA SER A 187 34.39 16.77 -1.33
C SER A 187 35.04 15.78 -2.29
N PHE A 188 34.60 15.71 -3.55
CA PHE A 188 35.28 14.91 -4.56
C PHE A 188 36.62 15.55 -4.97
N SER A 189 37.65 14.73 -5.16
CA SER A 189 38.79 15.17 -5.98
C SER A 189 38.49 14.93 -7.47
N GLY A 190 38.23 15.99 -8.23
CA GLY A 190 37.91 15.90 -9.66
C GLY A 190 36.64 16.68 -10.01
N ASN A 191 36.15 16.49 -11.24
CA ASN A 191 34.87 17.04 -11.70
C ASN A 191 33.86 15.89 -11.83
N ALA A 192 33.57 15.25 -10.69
CA ALA A 192 32.60 14.18 -10.61
C ALA A 192 31.20 14.69 -10.95
N ASP A 193 30.32 13.79 -11.31
CA ASP A 193 28.92 14.05 -11.66
C ASP A 193 28.13 12.91 -11.04
N ILE A 194 27.26 13.20 -10.08
CA ILE A 194 26.53 12.15 -9.36
C ILE A 194 25.32 11.76 -10.21
N ASP A 195 25.36 10.57 -10.80
CA ASP A 195 24.33 10.02 -11.68
C ASP A 195 23.63 8.80 -11.08
N ALA A 196 23.87 8.49 -9.80
CA ALA A 196 23.07 7.54 -9.05
C ALA A 196 23.24 7.83 -7.56
N ALA A 197 22.14 7.88 -6.79
CA ALA A 197 22.22 8.00 -5.34
C ALA A 197 21.03 7.36 -4.62
N TYR A 198 21.31 6.82 -3.44
CA TYR A 198 20.35 6.33 -2.46
C TYR A 198 20.81 6.74 -1.06
N ILE A 199 19.88 7.17 -0.22
CA ILE A 199 20.17 7.52 1.18
C ILE A 199 19.65 6.40 2.07
N ASN A 200 20.53 5.79 2.86
CA ASN A 200 20.10 4.76 3.80
C ASN A 200 19.59 5.35 5.11
N GLY A 201 18.95 4.53 5.95
CA GLY A 201 18.40 4.97 7.25
C GLY A 201 19.43 5.50 8.26
N SER A 202 20.74 5.38 7.98
CA SER A 202 21.82 5.97 8.78
C SER A 202 22.36 7.28 8.20
N ALA A 203 21.73 7.82 7.15
CA ALA A 203 22.19 8.96 6.37
C ALA A 203 23.56 8.75 5.68
N ASN A 204 23.96 7.50 5.45
CA ASN A 204 25.03 7.23 4.49
C ASN A 204 24.48 7.37 3.08
N ILE A 205 25.35 7.76 2.17
CA ILE A 205 25.04 7.98 0.75
C ILE A 205 25.62 6.80 -0.02
N ILE A 206 24.77 6.03 -0.68
CA ILE A 206 25.19 5.05 -1.68
C ILE A 206 25.10 5.72 -3.03
N LEU A 207 26.22 5.92 -3.71
CA LEU A 207 26.27 6.70 -4.95
C LEU A 207 27.16 6.08 -6.03
N SER A 208 26.93 6.49 -7.28
CA SER A 208 27.88 6.38 -8.39
C SER A 208 28.18 7.74 -8.99
N THR A 209 29.10 7.77 -9.95
CA THR A 209 29.41 8.97 -10.73
C THR A 209 29.70 8.64 -12.17
N THR A 210 29.43 9.52 -13.14
CA THR A 210 29.67 9.28 -14.59
C THR A 210 31.12 8.91 -14.99
N GLY A 211 32.09 9.02 -14.09
CA GLY A 211 33.50 8.78 -14.36
C GLY A 211 34.31 8.45 -13.11
N ASN A 212 35.62 8.66 -13.19
CA ASN A 212 36.50 8.37 -12.06
C ASN A 212 36.39 9.48 -11.01
N ALA A 213 36.23 9.09 -9.76
CA ALA A 213 36.15 9.99 -8.63
C ALA A 213 36.98 9.47 -7.45
N THR A 214 37.24 10.34 -6.48
CA THR A 214 37.78 9.94 -5.17
C THR A 214 37.02 10.69 -4.10
N LEU A 215 36.54 9.95 -3.11
CA LEU A 215 35.74 10.43 -1.99
C LEU A 215 36.12 9.64 -0.74
N GLY A 216 36.22 10.28 0.43
CA GLY A 216 36.48 9.58 1.70
C GLY A 216 37.68 8.63 1.68
N GLY A 217 38.71 8.94 0.89
CA GLY A 217 39.92 8.12 0.71
C GLY A 217 39.81 6.95 -0.28
N LEU A 218 38.65 6.71 -0.89
CA LEU A 218 38.44 5.66 -1.89
C LEU A 218 38.42 6.24 -3.30
N THR A 219 39.22 5.70 -4.21
CA THR A 219 39.12 5.96 -5.66
C THR A 219 38.25 4.89 -6.30
N PHE A 220 37.29 5.31 -7.11
CA PHE A 220 36.33 4.45 -7.78
C PHE A 220 35.99 5.01 -9.17
N THR A 221 35.22 4.26 -9.95
CA THR A 221 34.81 4.58 -11.30
C THR A 221 33.28 4.52 -11.40
N GLY A 222 32.72 4.96 -12.53
CA GLY A 222 31.27 4.95 -12.71
C GLY A 222 30.62 3.58 -12.84
N VAL A 223 31.40 2.49 -12.83
CA VAL A 223 30.83 1.13 -12.74
C VAL A 223 30.60 0.68 -11.30
N ASP A 224 31.07 1.46 -10.32
CA ASP A 224 31.03 1.12 -8.89
C ASP A 224 29.85 1.78 -8.19
N LEU A 225 29.32 1.14 -7.14
CA LEU A 225 28.55 1.84 -6.11
C LEU A 225 29.40 1.99 -4.86
N VAL A 226 29.43 3.19 -4.31
CA VAL A 226 30.19 3.52 -3.11
C VAL A 226 29.23 3.91 -2.00
N GLU A 227 29.39 3.31 -0.83
CA GLU A 227 28.78 3.80 0.41
C GLU A 227 29.72 4.80 1.06
N TYR A 228 29.25 6.03 1.23
CA TYR A 228 29.96 7.12 1.87
C TYR A 228 29.25 7.53 3.16
N ASN A 229 30.03 7.65 4.24
CA ASN A 229 29.57 8.19 5.51
C ASN A 229 30.09 9.65 5.65
N PRO A 230 29.22 10.67 5.54
CA PRO A 230 29.62 12.07 5.66
C PRO A 230 30.12 12.44 7.06
N ALA A 231 29.70 11.74 8.11
CA ALA A 231 30.09 12.05 9.48
C ALA A 231 31.53 11.63 9.80
N THR A 232 32.04 10.60 9.12
CA THR A 232 33.40 10.09 9.31
C THR A 232 34.33 10.35 8.12
N ASP A 233 33.82 10.96 7.05
CA ASP A 233 34.53 11.16 5.78
C ASP A 233 35.18 9.86 5.29
N THR A 234 34.39 8.78 5.28
CA THR A 234 34.86 7.43 4.93
C THR A 234 34.00 6.86 3.82
N ALA A 235 34.65 6.37 2.77
CA ALA A 235 34.00 5.68 1.66
C ALA A 235 34.44 4.21 1.62
N THR A 236 33.48 3.33 1.32
CA THR A 236 33.71 1.91 1.08
C THR A 236 32.95 1.45 -0.15
N LEU A 237 33.48 0.45 -0.85
CA LEU A 237 32.80 -0.13 -2.00
C LEU A 237 31.54 -0.88 -1.54
N PHE A 238 30.40 -0.49 -2.07
CA PHE A 238 29.10 -1.12 -1.81
C PHE A 238 28.80 -2.21 -2.86
N LEU A 239 29.09 -1.90 -4.13
CA LEU A 239 29.09 -2.86 -5.23
C LEU A 239 30.35 -2.64 -6.07
N ASP A 240 31.12 -3.70 -6.27
CA ASP A 240 32.27 -3.69 -7.17
C ASP A 240 31.79 -3.85 -8.61
N GLY A 241 32.07 -2.85 -9.44
CA GLY A 241 31.69 -2.84 -10.84
C GLY A 241 32.35 -3.93 -11.69
N ILE A 242 33.35 -4.65 -11.17
CA ILE A 242 33.95 -5.80 -11.85
C ILE A 242 32.93 -6.93 -12.13
N LEU A 243 31.82 -6.96 -11.38
CA LEU A 243 30.73 -7.91 -11.60
C LEU A 243 29.90 -7.57 -12.86
N LEU A 244 29.95 -6.31 -13.32
CA LEU A 244 29.28 -5.86 -14.53
C LEU A 244 30.16 -6.14 -15.76
N THR A 245 29.57 -6.75 -16.77
CA THR A 245 30.21 -6.95 -18.07
C THR A 245 29.32 -6.39 -19.18
N GLY A 246 29.91 -5.86 -20.26
CA GLY A 246 29.14 -5.29 -21.37
C GLY A 246 29.74 -3.99 -21.90
N ASN A 247 28.94 -3.23 -22.65
CA ASN A 247 29.32 -1.95 -23.21
C ASN A 247 28.46 -0.85 -22.58
N GLY A 248 29.08 0.03 -21.80
CA GLY A 248 28.36 1.10 -21.09
C GLY A 248 27.87 0.70 -19.70
N THR A 249 28.71 0.01 -18.93
CA THR A 249 28.40 -0.50 -17.57
C THR A 249 28.39 0.59 -16.49
N ASN A 250 28.39 1.87 -16.87
CA ASN A 250 28.29 2.98 -15.92
C ASN A 250 26.93 2.90 -15.22
N ILE A 251 26.91 2.77 -13.90
CA ILE A 251 25.67 2.72 -13.13
C ILE A 251 25.12 4.13 -13.04
N ASP A 252 23.92 4.35 -13.59
CA ASP A 252 23.30 5.66 -13.73
C ASP A 252 21.86 5.73 -13.18
N ALA A 253 21.48 4.72 -12.39
CA ALA A 253 20.33 4.79 -11.50
C ALA A 253 20.52 3.73 -10.42
N THR A 254 20.16 4.02 -9.17
CA THR A 254 20.21 3.02 -8.09
C THR A 254 19.15 3.25 -7.03
N HIS A 255 18.64 2.16 -6.46
CA HIS A 255 17.82 2.17 -5.25
C HIS A 255 18.05 0.88 -4.46
N ILE A 256 18.14 0.96 -3.13
CA ILE A 256 18.33 -0.21 -2.28
C ILE A 256 17.01 -0.58 -1.61
N LEU A 257 16.52 -1.79 -1.86
CA LEU A 257 15.31 -2.32 -1.23
C LEU A 257 15.59 -2.68 0.24
N GLU A 258 14.54 -2.74 1.06
CA GLU A 258 14.65 -3.17 2.46
C GLU A 258 15.25 -4.59 2.62
N SER A 259 15.11 -5.43 1.58
CA SER A 259 15.72 -6.76 1.52
C SER A 259 17.25 -6.73 1.39
N GLY A 260 17.84 -5.57 1.06
CA GLY A 260 19.23 -5.42 0.67
C GLY A 260 19.50 -5.70 -0.81
N ASN A 261 18.46 -6.02 -1.60
CA ASN A 261 18.59 -6.10 -3.05
C ASN A 261 18.81 -4.70 -3.65
N ILE A 262 19.53 -4.65 -4.75
CA ILE A 262 19.92 -3.44 -5.44
C ILE A 262 19.09 -3.34 -6.72
N ILE A 263 18.27 -2.32 -6.85
CA ILE A 263 17.70 -1.91 -8.14
C ILE A 263 18.73 -1.00 -8.80
N LEU A 264 19.13 -1.30 -10.03
CA LEU A 264 20.06 -0.45 -10.78
C LEU A 264 19.76 -0.41 -12.28
N SER A 265 20.21 0.65 -12.93
CA SER A 265 20.33 0.80 -14.39
C SER A 265 21.80 0.97 -14.76
N THR A 266 22.10 0.87 -16.06
CA THR A 266 23.40 1.27 -16.60
C THR A 266 23.27 2.12 -17.86
N ALA A 267 24.27 2.96 -18.17
CA ALA A 267 24.27 3.84 -19.35
C ALA A 267 24.13 3.13 -20.70
N GLY A 268 24.45 1.83 -20.74
CA GLY A 268 24.32 0.97 -21.91
C GLY A 268 24.00 -0.46 -21.50
N ALA A 269 24.10 -1.38 -22.45
CA ALA A 269 23.78 -2.79 -22.22
C ALA A 269 24.83 -3.48 -21.34
N ALA A 270 24.37 -4.18 -20.32
CA ALA A 270 25.20 -4.84 -19.32
C ALA A 270 24.73 -6.26 -19.01
N THR A 271 25.55 -6.98 -18.25
CA THR A 271 25.24 -8.29 -17.68
C THR A 271 25.73 -8.34 -16.25
N LEU A 272 24.85 -8.75 -15.34
CA LEU A 272 25.08 -8.85 -13.89
C LEU A 272 24.27 -10.04 -13.35
N GLY A 273 24.84 -10.84 -12.44
CA GLY A 273 24.10 -11.93 -11.78
C GLY A 273 23.37 -12.89 -12.73
N GLY A 274 23.91 -13.11 -13.93
CA GLY A 274 23.32 -13.97 -14.98
C GLY A 274 22.22 -13.32 -15.84
N LEU A 275 21.82 -12.08 -15.58
CA LEU A 275 20.87 -11.32 -16.39
C LEU A 275 21.63 -10.43 -17.39
N SER A 276 21.25 -10.47 -18.66
CA SER A 276 21.63 -9.43 -19.64
C SER A 276 20.47 -8.45 -19.81
N PHE A 277 20.76 -7.15 -19.77
CA PHE A 277 19.77 -6.08 -19.80
C PHE A 277 20.28 -4.85 -20.59
N GLY A 278 19.35 -4.05 -21.10
CA GLY A 278 19.57 -2.80 -21.82
C GLY A 278 19.91 -1.63 -20.89
N GLY A 279 20.15 -0.46 -21.46
CA GLY A 279 20.58 0.71 -20.69
C GLY A 279 19.45 1.52 -20.05
N GLY A 280 18.20 1.20 -20.34
CA GLY A 280 17.03 1.73 -19.66
C GLY A 280 16.27 0.69 -18.84
N ASP A 281 16.79 -0.54 -18.79
CA ASP A 281 16.21 -1.58 -17.97
C ASP A 281 16.60 -1.32 -16.51
N LEU A 282 15.69 -1.64 -15.59
CA LEU A 282 16.03 -1.76 -14.18
C LEU A 282 16.24 -3.23 -13.85
N ALA A 283 17.44 -3.57 -13.40
CA ALA A 283 17.76 -4.88 -12.87
C ALA A 283 17.62 -4.87 -11.34
N GLU A 284 16.92 -5.87 -10.78
CA GLU A 284 16.99 -6.18 -9.35
C GLU A 284 18.07 -7.24 -9.13
N TYR A 285 19.14 -6.86 -8.44
CA TYR A 285 20.28 -7.70 -8.13
C TYR A 285 20.30 -8.08 -6.64
N ASN A 286 20.42 -9.37 -6.35
CA ASN A 286 20.64 -9.87 -5.01
C ASN A 286 22.14 -10.18 -4.80
N PRO A 287 22.86 -9.37 -4.00
CA PRO A 287 24.29 -9.57 -3.79
C PRO A 287 24.63 -10.81 -2.94
N THR A 288 23.67 -11.38 -2.23
CA THR A 288 23.88 -12.60 -1.42
C THR A 288 23.86 -13.85 -2.27
N THR A 289 22.99 -13.90 -3.29
CA THR A 289 22.84 -15.06 -4.18
C THR A 289 23.56 -14.89 -5.51
N ASP A 290 24.09 -13.70 -5.81
CA ASP A 290 24.69 -13.35 -7.11
C ASP A 290 23.72 -13.64 -8.27
N THR A 291 22.48 -13.19 -8.10
CA THR A 291 21.42 -13.37 -9.11
C THR A 291 20.71 -12.07 -9.38
N ALA A 292 20.50 -11.75 -10.65
CA ALA A 292 19.70 -10.61 -11.08
C ALA A 292 18.44 -11.04 -11.83
N THR A 293 17.39 -10.23 -11.71
CA THR A 293 16.13 -10.36 -12.46
C THR A 293 15.72 -9.01 -13.02
N LEU A 294 15.05 -9.01 -14.18
CA LEU A 294 14.50 -7.78 -14.75
C LEU A 294 13.35 -7.27 -13.86
N TYR A 295 13.50 -6.05 -13.36
CA TYR A 295 12.52 -5.38 -12.50
C TYR A 295 11.58 -4.47 -13.31
N PHE A 296 12.15 -3.73 -14.27
CA PHE A 296 11.41 -2.87 -15.19
C PHE A 296 12.09 -2.89 -16.57
N ASP A 297 11.29 -2.94 -17.62
CA ASP A 297 11.75 -3.10 -19.01
C ASP A 297 11.73 -1.76 -19.75
N GLU A 298 12.85 -1.39 -20.38
CA GLU A 298 13.02 -0.14 -21.15
C GLU A 298 12.08 -0.05 -22.37
N SER A 299 11.55 -1.17 -22.84
CA SER A 299 10.59 -1.20 -23.96
C SER A 299 9.25 -0.54 -23.63
N ASN A 300 9.01 -0.22 -22.36
CA ASN A 300 7.91 0.67 -21.96
C ASN A 300 8.12 2.11 -22.44
N PHE A 301 9.33 2.50 -22.84
CA PHE A 301 9.66 3.81 -23.39
C PHE A 301 9.78 3.80 -24.91
N ALA A 302 9.47 4.94 -25.53
CA ALA A 302 9.66 5.12 -26.95
C ALA A 302 11.16 5.15 -27.29
N GLY A 303 11.60 4.20 -28.10
CA GLY A 303 13.00 4.11 -28.56
C GLY A 303 13.96 3.61 -27.49
N ASN A 304 13.46 2.88 -26.48
CA ASN A 304 14.26 2.30 -25.40
C ASN A 304 15.11 3.36 -24.69
N ALA A 305 14.44 4.42 -24.21
CA ALA A 305 15.14 5.47 -23.48
C ALA A 305 15.75 4.93 -22.19
N ASN A 306 16.92 5.46 -21.88
CA ASN A 306 17.64 5.14 -20.66
C ASN A 306 16.96 5.80 -19.45
N VAL A 307 16.86 5.02 -18.38
CA VAL A 307 16.41 5.48 -17.06
C VAL A 307 17.61 6.10 -16.36
N GLY A 308 17.56 7.43 -16.20
CA GLY A 308 18.67 8.17 -15.59
C GLY A 308 18.51 8.38 -14.09
N ALA A 309 17.36 8.06 -13.50
CA ALA A 309 17.17 8.17 -12.06
C ALA A 309 16.04 7.25 -11.62
N VAL A 310 16.17 6.60 -10.45
CA VAL A 310 15.12 5.74 -9.92
C VAL A 310 15.03 5.80 -8.39
N SER A 311 13.81 5.80 -7.87
CA SER A 311 13.50 5.50 -6.47
C SER A 311 12.27 4.61 -6.41
N ILE A 312 12.34 3.54 -5.62
CA ILE A 312 11.20 2.65 -5.38
C ILE A 312 10.52 3.09 -4.09
N THR A 313 9.19 3.15 -4.08
CA THR A 313 8.43 3.39 -2.85
C THR A 313 7.33 2.36 -2.70
N SER A 314 7.02 1.97 -1.47
CA SER A 314 5.86 1.14 -1.16
C SER A 314 4.82 2.02 -0.49
N MET A 315 3.81 2.46 -1.24
CA MET A 315 2.72 3.24 -0.68
C MET A 315 1.64 2.29 -0.14
N PRO A 316 1.22 2.42 1.13
CA PRO A 316 0.06 1.67 1.62
C PRO A 316 -1.17 2.11 0.82
N GLU A 317 -1.90 1.17 0.21
CA GLU A 317 -3.05 1.51 -0.63
C GLU A 317 -4.06 2.41 0.10
N PRO A 318 -4.65 3.42 -0.57
CA PRO A 318 -5.63 4.33 0.03
C PRO A 318 -6.86 3.62 0.64
N ALA A 319 -7.19 2.42 0.14
CA ALA A 319 -8.32 1.63 0.61
C ALA A 319 -8.23 1.28 2.11
N THR A 320 -7.00 1.13 2.62
CA THR A 320 -6.74 0.76 4.02
C THR A 320 -7.08 1.88 4.98
N VAL A 321 -6.83 3.13 4.58
CA VAL A 321 -7.09 4.33 5.39
C VAL A 321 -8.58 4.68 5.40
N ALA A 322 -9.26 4.51 4.25
CA ALA A 322 -10.68 4.80 4.12
C ALA A 322 -11.57 3.83 4.95
N LEU A 323 -11.18 2.56 5.06
CA LEU A 323 -11.98 1.55 5.76
C LEU A 323 -11.92 1.70 7.30
N LEU A 324 -10.76 2.11 7.83
CA LEU A 324 -10.60 2.44 9.26
C LEU A 324 -11.38 3.70 9.67
N GLY A 325 -11.50 4.69 8.77
CA GLY A 325 -12.27 5.92 9.02
C GLY A 325 -13.78 5.71 9.06
N LEU A 326 -14.33 4.84 8.20
CA LEU A 326 -15.78 4.56 8.15
C LEU A 326 -16.27 3.64 9.28
N GLY A 327 -15.42 2.73 9.78
CA GLY A 327 -15.76 1.82 10.89
C GLY A 327 -16.08 2.55 12.20
N CYS A 328 -15.45 3.70 12.45
CA CYS A 328 -15.67 4.48 13.68
C CYS A 328 -16.99 5.29 13.67
N VAL A 329 -17.57 5.57 12.51
CA VAL A 329 -18.78 6.42 12.40
C VAL A 329 -20.08 5.62 12.61
N VAL A 330 -20.07 4.30 12.39
CA VAL A 330 -21.29 3.47 12.47
C VAL A 330 -21.69 3.09 13.91
N LEU A 331 -20.81 3.26 14.91
CA LEU A 331 -21.09 2.85 16.31
C LEU A 331 -21.74 3.92 17.22
N ILE A 332 -22.02 5.14 16.74
CA ILE A 332 -22.54 6.23 17.60
C ILE A 332 -24.05 6.51 17.41
N GLY A 333 -24.70 5.96 16.39
CA GLY A 333 -26.10 6.27 16.06
C GLY A 333 -27.15 5.33 16.66
N GLY A 334 -27.27 5.23 17.99
CA GLY A 334 -28.14 4.21 18.60
C GLY A 334 -28.72 4.46 19.99
N ARG A 335 -28.97 5.69 20.43
CA ARG A 335 -29.84 5.94 21.61
C ARG A 335 -31.11 6.67 21.19
N LYS A 336 -32.20 5.91 21.07
CA LYS A 336 -33.56 6.47 21.06
C LYS A 336 -34.00 6.72 22.51
N CYS A 337 -34.48 7.94 22.74
CA CYS A 337 -35.17 8.36 23.96
C CYS A 337 -36.33 7.43 24.33
N LYS A 338 -36.47 7.19 25.64
CA LYS A 338 -37.74 7.32 26.36
C LYS A 338 -37.46 8.01 27.68
#